data_AF-A0A2D9N803-F1
#
_entry.id   AF-A0A2D9N803-F1
#
_cell.length_a   1.000
_cell.length_b   1.000
_cell.length_c   1.000
_cell.angle_alpha   90.00
_cell.angle_beta   90.00
_cell.angle_gamma   90.00
#
_symmetry.space_group_name_H-M   'P 1'
#
loop_
_entity.id
_entity.type
_entity.pdbx_description
1 polymer ?
#
loop_
_entity_poly.entity_id
_entity_poly.type
_entity_poly.pdbx_seq_one_letter_code
_entity_poly.pdbx_strand_id
1 'polypeptide(L)'
;MTIKNRLIMAVDRSETAYGYYLVDRSFFKAQRIYSANLMVYGLLESYMFEAPHEKEHIFQYLFHLDDWFGRFDFEVSSRNPAPEDHFVFERIEGAIAYPKDFVSNLKRNA
;
A
#
# COMPACT_ATOMS: atom_id res chain seq x y z
N MET A 1 7.21 -21.11 2.36
CA MET A 1 6.17 -20.23 1.80
C MET A 1 6.78 -19.44 0.67
N THR A 2 6.17 -19.40 -0.51
CA THR A 2 6.69 -18.68 -1.70
C THR A 2 6.64 -17.16 -1.48
N ILE A 3 7.40 -16.38 -2.26
CA ILE A 3 7.31 -14.91 -2.22
C ILE A 3 5.88 -14.46 -2.56
N LYS A 4 5.26 -15.08 -3.57
CA LYS A 4 3.85 -14.83 -3.93
C LYS A 4 2.91 -14.96 -2.74
N ASN A 5 3.00 -16.04 -1.96
CA ASN A 5 2.10 -16.26 -0.81
C ASN A 5 2.34 -15.21 0.28
N ARG A 6 3.60 -14.83 0.52
CA ARG A 6 3.94 -13.74 1.46
C ARG A 6 3.39 -12.40 0.98
N LEU A 7 3.48 -12.12 -0.33
CA LEU A 7 2.95 -10.91 -0.94
C LEU A 7 1.43 -10.84 -0.78
N ILE A 8 0.72 -11.93 -1.05
CA ILE A 8 -0.74 -12.01 -0.84
C ILE A 8 -1.11 -11.69 0.61
N MET A 9 -0.43 -12.33 1.58
CA MET A 9 -0.67 -12.04 3.00
C MET A 9 -0.38 -10.58 3.38
N ALA A 10 0.66 -9.98 2.80
CA ALA A 10 0.98 -8.58 3.04
C ALA A 10 -0.06 -7.63 2.42
N VAL A 11 -0.57 -7.94 1.23
CA VAL A 11 -1.64 -7.20 0.58
C VAL A 11 -2.93 -7.30 1.39
N ASP A 12 -3.32 -8.50 1.84
CA ASP A 12 -4.49 -8.71 2.70
C ASP A 12 -4.39 -7.91 4.00
N ARG A 13 -3.21 -7.86 4.61
CA ARG A 13 -2.94 -7.04 5.79
C ARG A 13 -3.11 -5.54 5.49
N SER A 14 -2.61 -5.07 4.35
CA SER A 14 -2.77 -3.66 3.94
C SER A 14 -4.23 -3.30 3.70
N GLU A 15 -4.97 -4.13 2.97
CA GLU A 15 -6.41 -3.94 2.73
C GLU A 15 -7.22 -3.98 4.03
N THR A 16 -6.87 -4.87 4.96
CA THR A 16 -7.50 -4.92 6.29
C THR A 16 -7.22 -3.63 7.07
N ALA A 17 -5.99 -3.12 7.04
CA ALA A 17 -5.65 -1.83 7.68
C ALA A 17 -6.44 -0.67 7.05
N TYR A 18 -6.60 -0.69 5.73
CA TYR A 18 -7.42 0.28 5.01
C TYR A 18 -8.91 0.20 5.40
N GLY A 19 -9.44 -1.01 5.57
CA GLY A 19 -10.80 -1.23 6.08
C GLY A 19 -11.02 -0.57 7.45
N TYR A 20 -10.09 -0.72 8.39
CA TYR A 20 -10.17 -0.06 9.70
C TYR A 20 -10.10 1.47 9.62
N TYR A 21 -9.30 2.00 8.69
CA TYR A 21 -9.18 3.44 8.42
C TYR A 21 -10.46 4.02 7.81
N LEU A 22 -11.18 3.29 6.97
CA LEU A 22 -12.45 3.77 6.42
C LEU A 22 -13.54 3.95 7.48
N VAL A 23 -13.50 3.15 8.55
CA VAL A 23 -14.44 3.26 9.68
C VAL A 23 -14.17 4.51 10.53
N ASP A 24 -12.90 4.82 10.77
CA ASP A 24 -12.51 6.09 11.39
C ASP A 24 -11.13 6.49 10.88
N ARG A 25 -11.04 7.71 10.35
CA ARG A 25 -9.89 8.22 9.61
C ARG A 25 -8.91 8.92 10.54
N SER A 26 -8.43 8.20 11.56
CA SER A 26 -7.42 8.71 12.48
C SER A 26 -6.00 8.55 11.91
N PHE A 27 -5.07 9.38 12.37
CA PHE A 27 -3.67 9.28 12.01
C PHE A 27 -3.06 7.93 12.40
N PHE A 28 -3.39 7.37 13.57
CA PHE A 28 -2.88 6.07 14.00
C PHE A 28 -3.29 4.94 13.05
N LYS A 29 -4.45 5.03 12.40
CA LYS A 29 -4.90 4.06 11.40
C LYS A 29 -4.21 4.27 10.06
N ALA A 30 -3.98 5.53 9.66
CA ALA A 30 -3.13 5.83 8.51
C ALA A 30 -1.72 5.25 8.71
N GLN A 31 -1.12 5.39 9.89
CA GLN A 31 0.19 4.81 10.20
C GLN A 31 0.22 3.27 10.13
N ARG A 32 -0.91 2.60 10.44
CA ARG A 32 -1.04 1.14 10.23
C ARG A 32 -1.00 0.78 8.75
N ILE A 33 -1.66 1.57 7.90
CA ILE A 33 -1.59 1.40 6.44
C ILE A 33 -0.15 1.61 5.96
N TYR A 34 0.54 2.66 6.42
CA TYR A 34 1.95 2.91 6.10
C TYR A 34 2.81 1.69 6.40
N SER A 35 2.69 1.18 7.63
CA SER A 35 3.45 0.02 8.09
C SER A 35 3.13 -1.26 7.32
N ALA A 36 1.87 -1.45 6.89
CA ALA A 36 1.47 -2.59 6.07
C ALA A 36 2.00 -2.45 4.63
N ASN A 37 1.94 -1.25 4.05
CA ASN A 37 2.43 -0.95 2.72
C ASN A 37 3.93 -1.14 2.58
N LEU A 38 4.74 -0.80 3.60
CA LEU A 38 6.19 -1.07 3.58
C LEU A 38 6.50 -2.56 3.34
N MET A 39 5.72 -3.46 3.92
CA MET A 39 5.88 -4.89 3.72
C MET A 39 5.49 -5.32 2.30
N VAL A 40 4.40 -4.77 1.76
CA VAL A 40 3.99 -5.01 0.37
C VAL A 40 5.09 -4.54 -0.59
N TYR A 41 5.61 -3.34 -0.38
CA TYR A 41 6.64 -2.73 -1.21
C TYR A 41 7.88 -3.62 -1.31
N GLY A 42 8.48 -4.02 -0.19
CA GLY A 42 9.67 -4.88 -0.21
C GLY A 42 9.42 -6.28 -0.81
N LEU A 43 8.19 -6.80 -0.69
CA LEU A 43 7.83 -8.07 -1.33
C LEU A 43 7.62 -7.92 -2.84
N LEU A 44 7.10 -6.79 -3.33
CA LEU A 44 6.98 -6.48 -4.75
C LEU A 44 8.36 -6.35 -5.41
N GLU A 45 9.30 -5.67 -4.76
CA GLU A 45 10.70 -5.56 -5.23
C GLU A 45 11.37 -6.93 -5.37
N SER A 46 11.02 -7.89 -4.52
CA SER A 46 11.53 -9.25 -4.66
C SER A 46 10.76 -10.04 -5.74
N TYR A 47 9.44 -9.89 -5.77
CA TYR A 47 8.55 -10.64 -6.66
C TYR A 47 8.73 -10.28 -8.14
N MET A 48 9.14 -9.05 -8.47
CA MET A 48 9.40 -8.65 -9.86
C MET A 48 10.47 -9.51 -10.56
N PHE A 49 11.41 -10.09 -9.81
CA PHE A 49 12.44 -10.97 -10.35
C PHE A 49 11.92 -12.41 -10.56
N GLU A 50 10.90 -12.84 -9.82
CA GLU A 50 10.25 -14.14 -10.00
C GLU A 50 9.16 -14.10 -11.08
N ALA A 51 8.52 -12.95 -11.30
CA ALA A 51 7.43 -12.74 -12.24
C ALA A 51 7.70 -11.58 -13.22
N PRO A 52 8.75 -11.65 -14.07
CA PRO A 52 9.12 -10.57 -14.98
C PRO A 52 8.05 -10.26 -16.04
N HIS A 53 7.14 -11.20 -16.31
CA HIS A 53 5.99 -11.01 -17.19
C HIS A 53 4.92 -10.09 -16.57
N GLU A 54 4.91 -9.90 -15.25
CA GLU A 54 3.99 -9.00 -14.53
C GLU A 54 4.63 -7.63 -14.20
N LYS A 55 5.86 -7.36 -14.67
CA LYS A 55 6.67 -6.20 -14.26
C LYS A 55 5.95 -4.85 -14.34
N GLU A 56 5.14 -4.62 -15.37
CA GLU A 56 4.45 -3.34 -15.57
C GLU A 56 3.40 -3.11 -14.48
N HIS A 57 2.67 -4.17 -14.11
CA HIS A 57 1.71 -4.13 -13.01
C HIS A 57 2.39 -3.98 -11.66
N ILE A 58 3.53 -4.65 -11.46
CA ILE A 58 4.32 -4.52 -10.25
C ILE A 58 4.85 -3.09 -10.11
N PHE A 59 5.36 -2.48 -11.19
CA PHE A 59 5.81 -1.08 -11.19
C PHE A 59 4.67 -0.11 -10.90
N GLN A 60 3.49 -0.31 -11.50
CA GLN A 60 2.31 0.49 -11.17
C GLN A 60 1.95 0.40 -9.69
N TYR A 61 2.07 -0.78 -9.07
CA TYR A 61 1.83 -0.92 -7.64
C TYR A 61 2.91 -0.23 -6.81
N LEU A 62 4.19 -0.39 -7.16
CA LEU A 62 5.29 0.32 -6.49
C LEU A 62 5.08 1.83 -6.53
N PHE A 63 4.77 2.40 -7.70
CA PHE A 63 4.50 3.84 -7.84
C PHE A 63 3.28 4.30 -7.06
N HIS A 64 2.22 3.49 -7.04
CA HIS A 64 1.05 3.77 -6.19
C HIS A 64 1.44 3.84 -4.69
N LEU A 65 2.34 2.96 -4.24
CA LEU A 65 2.83 2.97 -2.86
C LEU A 65 3.78 4.15 -2.60
N ASP A 66 4.64 4.51 -3.57
CA ASP A 66 5.52 5.67 -3.48
C ASP A 66 4.73 6.97 -3.30
N ASP A 67 3.69 7.16 -4.11
CA ASP A 67 2.75 8.28 -3.98
C ASP A 67 2.13 8.29 -2.57
N TRP A 68 1.80 7.09 -2.06
CA TRP A 68 1.22 6.92 -0.75
C TRP A 68 2.20 7.31 0.38
N PHE A 69 3.43 6.82 0.33
CA PHE A 69 4.48 7.12 1.30
C PHE A 69 4.87 8.59 1.28
N GLY A 70 5.11 9.16 0.10
CA GLY A 70 5.52 10.55 -0.04
C GLY A 70 4.53 11.52 0.59
N ARG A 71 3.22 11.28 0.40
CA ARG A 71 2.19 12.13 1.03
C ARG A 71 2.10 11.89 2.54
N PHE A 72 2.20 10.65 3.01
CA PHE A 72 2.18 10.37 4.44
C PHE A 72 3.36 11.08 5.15
N ASP A 73 4.56 10.95 4.61
CA ASP A 73 5.77 11.55 5.17
C ASP A 73 5.71 13.09 5.13
N PHE A 74 5.12 13.66 4.06
CA PHE A 74 4.86 15.09 3.97
C PHE A 74 3.91 15.58 5.06
N GLU A 75 2.79 14.88 5.29
CA GLU A 75 1.83 15.28 6.33
C GLU A 75 2.42 15.15 7.74
N VAL A 76 3.18 14.08 8.01
CA VAL A 76 3.85 13.87 9.30
C VAL A 76 4.85 14.98 9.58
N SER A 77 5.71 15.30 8.60
CA SER A 77 6.72 16.35 8.75
C SER A 77 6.12 17.76 8.83
N SER A 78 5.00 18.01 8.16
CA SER A 78 4.37 19.33 8.11
C SER A 78 3.50 19.63 9.32
N ARG A 79 2.82 18.63 9.89
CA ARG A 79 1.77 18.84 10.90
C ARG A 79 2.05 18.22 12.26
N ASN A 80 2.96 17.24 12.33
CA ASN A 80 3.24 16.45 13.55
C ASN A 80 1.94 15.98 14.25
N PRO A 81 1.08 15.21 13.56
CA PRO A 81 -0.26 14.86 14.05
C PRO A 81 -0.19 13.93 15.28
N ALA A 82 -1.13 14.11 16.20
CA ALA A 82 -1.39 13.18 17.29
C ALA A 82 -2.10 11.90 16.74
N PRO A 83 -1.99 10.75 17.43
CA PRO A 83 -2.59 9.49 16.97
C PRO A 83 -4.09 9.60 16.64
N GLU A 84 -4.84 10.32 17.46
CA GLU A 84 -6.30 10.49 17.36
C GLU A 84 -6.71 11.56 16.33
N ASP A 85 -5.76 12.32 15.78
CA ASP A 85 -6.08 13.40 14.85
C ASP A 85 -6.74 12.86 13.58
N HIS A 86 -7.72 13.63 13.08
CA HIS A 86 -8.34 13.34 11.81
C HIS A 86 -7.33 13.50 10.67
N PHE A 87 -7.15 12.43 9.90
CA PHE A 87 -6.16 12.34 8.84
C PHE A 87 -6.82 11.80 7.57
N VAL A 88 -7.06 12.68 6.59
CA VAL A 88 -7.60 12.29 5.28
C VAL A 88 -6.50 12.28 4.26
N PHE A 89 -6.36 11.14 3.58
CA PHE A 89 -5.44 11.03 2.47
C PHE A 89 -6.07 11.63 1.21
N GLU A 90 -5.60 12.79 0.80
CA GLU A 90 -5.97 13.38 -0.49
C GLU A 90 -5.04 12.86 -1.57
N ARG A 91 -5.62 12.27 -2.62
CA ARG A 91 -4.84 11.76 -3.75
C ARG A 91 -4.23 12.92 -4.52
N ILE A 92 -2.92 12.86 -4.75
CA ILE A 92 -2.21 13.82 -5.60
C ILE A 92 -2.77 13.71 -7.04
N GLU A 93 -2.99 14.85 -7.69
CA GLU A 93 -3.42 14.86 -9.08
C GLU A 93 -2.41 14.13 -9.97
N GLY A 94 -2.88 13.20 -10.80
CA GLY A 94 -2.01 12.36 -11.63
C GLY A 94 -1.36 11.16 -10.92
N ALA A 95 -1.55 10.99 -9.60
CA ALA A 95 -1.02 9.83 -8.86
C ALA A 95 -1.52 8.51 -9.45
N ILE A 96 -0.74 7.44 -9.33
CA ILE A 96 -1.11 6.13 -9.86
C ILE A 96 -2.23 5.51 -9.02
N ALA A 97 -3.25 4.98 -9.71
CA ALA A 97 -4.37 4.33 -9.03
C ALA A 97 -3.94 2.98 -8.46
N TYR A 98 -4.62 2.55 -7.39
CA TYR A 98 -4.45 1.21 -6.85
C TYR A 98 -4.72 0.14 -7.92
N PRO A 99 -3.78 -0.80 -8.19
CA PRO A 99 -3.87 -1.73 -9.32
C PRO A 99 -4.76 -2.94 -9.00
N LYS A 100 -6.08 -2.71 -8.96
CA LYS A 100 -7.10 -3.71 -8.57
C LYS A 100 -7.02 -5.00 -9.38
N ASP A 101 -6.80 -4.91 -10.69
CA ASP A 101 -6.79 -6.09 -11.56
C ASP A 101 -5.59 -6.99 -11.27
N PHE A 102 -4.41 -6.38 -11.07
CA PHE A 102 -3.20 -7.11 -10.66
C PHE A 102 -3.41 -7.83 -9.34
N VAL A 103 -3.92 -7.12 -8.32
CA VAL A 103 -4.16 -7.72 -7.00
C VAL A 103 -5.19 -8.84 -7.05
N SER A 104 -6.26 -8.67 -7.83
CA SER A 104 -7.27 -9.69 -8.02
C SER A 104 -6.69 -10.94 -8.69
N ASN A 105 -5.85 -10.78 -9.71
CA ASN A 105 -5.19 -11.87 -10.41
C ASN A 105 -4.15 -12.58 -9.52
N LEU A 106 -3.42 -11.82 -8.71
CA LEU A 106 -2.46 -12.33 -7.74
C LEU A 106 -3.13 -13.31 -6.77
N LYS A 107 -4.31 -12.92 -6.23
CA LYS A 107 -5.08 -13.71 -5.26
C LYS A 107 -5.87 -14.88 -5.85
N ARG A 108 -6.32 -14.79 -7.11
CA ARG A 108 -7.06 -15.88 -7.77
C ARG A 108 -6.22 -17.13 -8.02
N ASN A 109 -4.91 -16.95 -8.15
CA ASN A 109 -3.95 -18.00 -8.46
C ASN A 109 -3.14 -18.43 -7.22
N ALA A 110 -3.75 -18.33 -6.03
CA ALA A 110 -3.15 -18.59 -4.72
C ALA A 110 -3.52 -19.98 -4.19
#